data_AF-A0A2P4XGP2-F1
#
_entry.id   AF-A0A2P4XGP2-F1
#
_cell.length_a   1.000
_cell.length_b   1.000
_cell.length_c   1.000
_cell.angle_alpha   90.00
_cell.angle_beta   90.00
_cell.angle_gamma   90.00
#
_symmetry.space_group_name_H-M   'P 1'
#
loop_
_entity.id
_entity.type
_entity.pdbx_description
1 polymer ?
#
loop_
_entity_poly.entity_id
_entity_poly.type
_entity_poly.pdbx_seq_one_letter_code
_entity_poly.pdbx_strand_id
1 'polypeptide(L)' 'MASLQHAPAQALTDGTKPFSIVCDASDYGIGCALLQKDGEGCECVIAFQARRPNAGGRNYPYLS' A
#
# COMPACT_ATOMS: atom_id res chain seq x y z
N MET A 1 18.29 3.51 6.66
CA MET A 1 16.81 3.58 6.78
C MET A 1 16.35 4.84 6.06
N ALA A 2 16.03 4.75 4.77
CA ALA A 2 15.49 5.88 4.02
C ALA A 2 14.00 5.97 4.33
N SER A 3 13.60 7.00 5.10
CA SER A 3 12.19 7.37 5.23
C SER A 3 11.79 8.12 3.97
N LEU A 4 10.58 7.89 3.46
CA LEU A 4 9.97 8.71 2.42
C LEU A 4 9.94 10.16 2.94
N GLN A 5 10.78 11.04 2.40
CA GLN A 5 10.96 12.41 2.89
C GLN A 5 9.84 13.36 2.44
N HIS A 6 8.90 12.86 1.64
CA HIS A 6 7.71 13.57 1.20
C HIS A 6 6.50 12.77 1.63
N ALA A 7 5.60 13.40 2.41
CA ALA A 7 4.26 12.85 2.58
C ALA A 7 3.65 12.74 1.18
N PRO A 8 3.04 11.59 0.80
CA PRO A 8 2.29 11.55 -0.45
C PRO A 8 1.29 12.70 -0.38
N ALA A 9 1.33 13.58 -1.38
CA ALA A 9 0.31 14.62 -1.53
C ALA A 9 -1.03 13.89 -1.43
N GLN A 10 -1.89 14.30 -0.50
CA GLN A 10 -3.22 13.71 -0.34
C GLN A 10 -3.95 13.85 -1.67
N ALA A 11 -3.85 12.84 -2.52
CA ALA A 11 -4.57 12.78 -3.76
C ALA A 11 -6.06 12.78 -3.37
N LEU A 12 -6.80 13.78 -3.86
CA LEU A 12 -8.23 13.90 -3.63
C LEU A 12 -8.90 12.65 -4.19
N THR A 13 -9.54 11.88 -3.31
CA THR A 13 -10.26 10.67 -3.73
C THR A 13 -11.48 11.05 -4.54
N ASP A 14 -11.71 10.37 -5.66
CA ASP A 14 -12.91 10.51 -6.46
C ASP A 14 -13.94 9.46 -6.01
N GLY A 15 -15.07 9.87 -5.43
CA GLY A 15 -16.10 8.94 -4.98
C GLY A 15 -16.76 8.08 -6.08
N THR A 16 -16.52 8.41 -7.35
CA THR A 16 -17.10 7.70 -8.51
C THR A 16 -16.16 6.66 -9.13
N LYS A 17 -14.87 6.68 -8.77
CA LYS A 17 -13.86 5.79 -9.34
C LYS A 17 -13.56 4.62 -8.40
N PRO A 18 -13.27 3.42 -8.92
CA PRO A 18 -12.89 2.29 -8.09
C PRO A 18 -11.54 2.53 -7.41
N PHE A 19 -11.36 1.90 -6.26
CA PHE A 19 -10.07 1.79 -5.58
C PHE A 19 -9.40 0.46 -5.90
N SER A 20 -8.08 0.47 -5.90
CA SER A 20 -7.24 -0.72 -6.01
C SER A 20 -6.34 -0.82 -4.78
N ILE A 21 -6.02 -2.04 -4.34
CA ILE A 21 -5.06 -2.27 -3.26
C ILE A 21 -3.93 -3.13 -3.82
N VAL A 22 -2.70 -2.66 -3.64
CA VAL A 22 -1.50 -3.44 -3.95
C VAL A 22 -0.79 -3.71 -2.64
N CYS A 23 -0.52 -4.98 -2.35
CA CYS A 23 0.22 -5.39 -1.17
C CYS A 23 1.52 -6.08 -1.57
N ASP A 24 2.56 -5.84 -0.78
CA ASP A 24 3.82 -6.56 -0.82
C ASP A 24 4.12 -7.12 0.57
N ALA A 25 4.78 -8.27 0.60
CA ALA A 25 5.12 -8.97 1.84
C ALA A 25 6.58 -9.42 1.80
N SER A 26 7.26 -9.17 2.91
CA SER A 26 8.61 -9.65 3.19
C SER A 26 8.63 -10.34 4.56
N ASP A 27 9.74 -11.01 4.86
CA ASP A 27 9.98 -11.63 6.18
C ASP A 27 9.86 -10.65 7.35
N TYR A 28 9.99 -9.34 7.09
CA TYR A 28 9.99 -8.29 8.10
C TYR A 28 8.66 -7.57 8.26
N GLY A 29 7.76 -7.66 7.28
CA GLY A 29 6.68 -6.69 7.13
C GLY A 29 5.73 -7.03 5.99
N ILE A 30 4.45 -6.71 6.20
CA ILE A 30 3.47 -6.62 5.13
C ILE A 30 3.14 -5.14 4.96
N GLY A 31 3.16 -4.66 3.72
CA GLY A 31 2.78 -3.30 3.36
C GLY A 31 1.71 -3.32 2.27
N CYS A 32 0.74 -2.44 2.36
CA CYS A 32 -0.27 -2.24 1.33
C CYS A 32 -0.40 -0.76 1.00
N ALA A 33 -0.55 -0.46 -0.29
CA ALA A 33 -0.92 0.84 -0.81
C ALA A 33 -2.37 0.78 -1.33
N LEU A 34 -3.16 1.77 -0.94
CA LEU A 34 -4.45 2.06 -1.55
C LEU A 34 -4.21 3.02 -2.71
N LEU A 35 -4.67 2.66 -3.90
CA LEU A 35 -4.52 3.43 -5.12
C LEU A 35 -5.89 3.78 -5.71
N GLN A 36 -5.91 4.87 -6.45
CA GLN A 36 -7.02 5.28 -7.27
C GLN A 36 -6.51 5.97 -8.52
N LYS A 37 -7.18 5.75 -9.65
CA LYS A 37 -6.88 6.48 -10.88
C LYS A 37 -7.29 7.95 -10.75
N ASP A 38 -6.40 8.85 -11.14
CA ASP A 38 -6.70 10.28 -11.24
C ASP A 38 -7.58 10.60 -12.46
N GLY A 39 -7.73 11.91 -12.77
CA GLY A 39 -8.47 12.39 -13.93
C GLY A 39 -7.88 11.98 -15.28
N GLU A 40 -6.58 11.73 -15.34
CA GLU A 40 -5.84 11.30 -16.53
C GLU A 40 -5.78 9.78 -16.67
N GLY A 41 -6.22 9.06 -15.64
CA GLY A 41 -6.23 7.60 -15.61
C GLY A 41 -4.95 7.00 -15.01
N CYS A 42 -4.07 7.82 -14.41
CA CYS A 42 -2.84 7.38 -13.77
C CYS A 42 -3.12 6.91 -12.33
N GLU A 43 -2.54 5.77 -11.95
CA GLU A 43 -2.64 5.25 -10.58
C GLU A 43 -1.93 6.19 -9.60
N CYS A 44 -2.68 6.73 -8.65
CA CYS A 44 -2.19 7.59 -7.59
C CYS A 44 -2.33 6.90 -6.23
N VAL A 45 -1.28 6.98 -5.39
CA VAL A 45 -1.32 6.43 -4.03
C VAL A 45 -2.12 7.38 -3.13
N ILE A 46 -3.20 6.85 -2.55
CA ILE A 46 -4.11 7.57 -1.64
C ILE A 46 -3.66 7.38 -0.19
N ALA A 47 -3.30 6.15 0.17
CA ALA A 47 -2.86 5.81 1.52
C ALA A 47 -1.88 4.63 1.47
N PHE A 48 -1.03 4.57 2.50
CA PHE A 48 -0.13 3.45 2.71
C PHE A 48 -0.22 2.98 4.15
N GLN A 49 -0.28 1.67 4.35
CA GLN A 49 -0.21 1.07 5.67
C GLN A 49 0.70 -0.15 5.64
N ALA A 50 1.66 -0.17 6.57
CA ALA A 50 2.52 -1.31 6.79
C ALA A 50 2.48 -1.74 8.25
N ARG A 51 2.62 -3.05 8.46
CA ARG A 51 2.69 -3.64 9.78
C ARG A 51 3.71 -4.77 9.78
N ARG A 52 4.47 -4.87 10.88
CA ARG A 52 5.28 -6.05 11.16
C ARG A 52 4.39 -7.21 11.60
N PRO A 53 4.50 -8.40 10.98
CA PRO A 53 3.80 -9.58 11.45
C PRO A 53 4.15 -9.85 12.91
N ASN A 54 3.14 -10.25 13.68
CA ASN A 54 3.38 -10.82 15.01
C ASN A 54 4.05 -12.19 14.88
N ALA A 55 4.49 -12.78 15.98
CA ALA A 55 5.24 -14.04 15.96
C ALA A 55 4.52 -15.18 15.19
N GLY A 56 3.18 -15.19 15.19
CA GLY A 56 2.38 -16.17 14.44
C GLY A 56 2.27 -15.91 12.92
N GLY A 57 2.48 -14.67 12.46
CA GLY A 57 2.45 -14.31 11.04
C GLY A 57 3.75 -14.56 10.27
N ARG A 58 4.86 -14.83 10.96
CA ARG A 58 6.17 -15.13 10.36
C ARG A 58 6.31 -16.56 9.85
N ASN A 59 5.37 -17.45 10.20
CA ASN A 59 5.44 -18.88 9.90
C ASN A 59 4.60 -19.30 8.67
N TYR A 60 3.98 -18.36 7.94
CA TYR A 60 3.29 -18.72 6.70
C TYR A 60 4.32 -18.87 5.57
N PRO A 61 4.52 -20.07 5.00
CA PRO A 61 5.36 -20.20 3.82
C PRO A 61 4.71 -19.41 2.68
N TYR A 62 5.51 -18.68 1.92
CA TYR A 62 5.08 -18.05 0.68
C TYR A 62 4.62 -19.18 -0.25
N LEU A 63 3.31 -19.39 -0.38
CA LEU A 63 2.75 -20.36 -1.33
C LEU A 63 2.86 -19.71 -2.72
N SER A 64 3.95 -20.04 -3.42
CA SER A 64 4.10 -19.81 -4.86
C SER A 64 3.33 -20.84 -5.66
#